data_AF-A0A5J5DCS9-F1
#
_entry.id   AF-A0A5J5DCS9-F1
#
_cell.length_a   1.000
_cell.length_b   1.000
_cell.length_c   1.000
_cell.angle_alpha   90.00
_cell.angle_beta   90.00
_cell.angle_gamma   90.00
#
_symmetry.space_group_name_H-M   'P 1'
#
loop_
_entity.id
_entity.type
_entity.pdbx_description
1 polymer ?
#
loop_
_entity_poly.entity_id
_entity_poly.type
_entity_poly.pdbx_seq_one_letter_code
_entity_poly.pdbx_strand_id
1 'polypeptide(L)'
;MSSCIKLPTASQPQDELYTDTPVIGSVEQFNMIQGFFIGSEDQFNVVVAVCLWGTDVSRAYVFQASRPGEGGDNPPPHTKVVSEWVSSAGSCKGRCFELEEAKPPGCRSGGFECTQDRCGEERNDSHACHCSLDCLERGDCCSNYKSLCMGDTSWVHGDCEEITSAECPAGFIRPPLIMLSVDGFRASYLKKGNSVTPNIHKLIYPSKTFPNLYTLATGLYPESHGIVGNTMHDPVFNATFSLRTREKLNHRWWGGQPVSKPPDSGLVIPLERRILTILRWLHLPDDERPYVFAVHSEQPDTFGHRLGPLSNELMNGLKQMNLHRCVNVIVVGDHGMEEAHCDRTEFLSSYPLNIEEIMLIPGSLGRIRPRDPKSPAYDPKVVVANLTCKMPSQHFKPYLKQHLPKRLHYANNRRIEDVHLLMERKWHIAR
;
A
#
# COMPACT_ATOMS: atom_id res chain seq x y z
N MET A 1 -23.28 -18.72 9.06
CA MET A 1 -21.92 -19.23 9.35
C MET A 1 -21.01 -18.02 9.40
N SER A 2 -20.63 -17.62 10.61
CA SER A 2 -19.96 -16.35 10.93
C SER A 2 -18.44 -16.53 10.88
N SER A 3 -17.71 -15.69 10.15
CA SER A 3 -16.24 -15.75 10.13
C SER A 3 -15.57 -15.24 11.40
N CYS A 4 -14.34 -15.71 11.61
CA CYS A 4 -13.49 -15.54 12.78
C CYS A 4 -12.85 -14.17 12.97
N ILE A 5 -13.58 -13.10 12.67
CA ILE A 5 -13.14 -11.76 13.04
C ILE A 5 -14.31 -11.04 13.73
N LYS A 6 -14.42 -11.25 15.03
CA LYS A 6 -15.19 -10.35 15.91
C LYS A 6 -14.21 -9.38 16.56
N LEU A 7 -14.34 -8.11 16.21
CA LEU A 7 -13.69 -6.99 16.89
C LEU A 7 -14.76 -6.06 17.46
N PRO A 8 -14.43 -5.22 18.47
CA PRO A 8 -15.43 -4.50 19.26
C PRO A 8 -16.32 -3.62 18.40
N THR A 9 -17.63 -3.70 18.64
CA THR A 9 -18.62 -2.81 18.04
C THR A 9 -18.40 -1.38 18.54
N ALA A 10 -17.80 -0.52 17.73
CA ALA A 10 -17.95 0.92 17.89
C ALA A 10 -19.37 1.29 17.41
N SER A 11 -20.23 1.73 18.32
CA SER A 11 -21.55 2.23 18.00
C SER A 11 -21.44 3.47 17.11
N GLN A 12 -21.87 3.37 15.85
CA GLN A 12 -22.10 4.53 15.01
C GLN A 12 -23.45 5.17 15.42
N PRO A 13 -23.54 6.51 15.57
CA PRO A 13 -24.82 7.19 15.59
C PRO A 13 -25.47 7.06 14.20
N GLN A 14 -26.78 6.81 14.20
CA GLN A 14 -27.60 6.65 13.00
C GLN A 14 -27.68 7.92 12.16
N ASP A 15 -27.81 7.74 10.85
CA ASP A 15 -28.05 8.78 9.84
C ASP A 15 -29.34 9.57 10.15
N GLU A 16 -29.23 10.85 10.51
CA GLU A 16 -30.31 11.82 10.34
C GLU A 16 -30.05 12.68 9.10
N LEU A 17 -31.01 12.63 8.17
CA LEU A 17 -31.21 13.61 7.10
C LEU A 17 -31.24 15.02 7.70
N TYR A 18 -30.41 15.95 7.21
CA TYR A 18 -30.63 17.37 7.45
C TYR A 18 -30.58 18.18 6.15
N THR A 19 -31.75 18.76 5.86
CA THR A 19 -32.04 19.81 4.89
C THR A 19 -31.48 21.16 5.35
N ASP A 20 -31.09 22.00 4.39
CA ASP A 20 -30.65 23.38 4.58
C ASP A 20 -31.67 24.27 5.30
N THR A 21 -31.26 24.99 6.37
CA THR A 21 -31.54 26.43 6.63
C THR A 21 -30.83 26.91 7.93
N PRO A 22 -30.53 28.21 8.07
CA PRO A 22 -29.48 28.71 8.97
C PRO A 22 -30.01 29.10 10.36
N VAL A 23 -29.26 28.76 11.42
CA VAL A 23 -29.46 29.32 12.76
C VAL A 23 -28.16 29.89 13.29
N ILE A 24 -28.23 31.18 13.63
CA ILE A 24 -27.19 31.99 14.25
C ILE A 24 -27.19 31.72 15.77
N GLY A 25 -26.01 31.48 16.34
CA GLY A 25 -25.70 31.78 17.74
C GLY A 25 -25.61 30.60 18.70
N SER A 26 -24.40 30.11 18.93
CA SER A 26 -23.70 30.18 20.22
C SER A 26 -22.42 29.35 20.14
N VAL A 27 -21.30 29.98 20.48
CA VAL A 27 -19.96 29.39 20.41
C VAL A 27 -19.81 28.49 21.63
N GLU A 28 -20.09 27.19 21.47
CA GLU A 28 -19.53 26.16 22.34
C GLU A 28 -18.29 25.56 21.66
N GLN A 29 -17.17 25.80 22.32
CA GLN A 29 -15.82 25.52 21.89
C GLN A 29 -15.57 24.00 21.94
N PHE A 30 -16.01 23.25 20.93
CA PHE A 30 -15.54 21.90 20.71
C PHE A 30 -14.12 21.96 20.11
N ASN A 31 -13.12 21.92 21.00
CA ASN A 31 -11.74 21.63 20.65
C ASN A 31 -11.66 20.22 20.07
N MET A 32 -11.75 20.11 18.74
CA MET A 32 -11.42 18.89 18.02
C MET A 32 -9.90 18.86 17.80
N ILE A 33 -9.18 18.39 18.81
CA ILE A 33 -7.78 18.01 18.69
C ILE A 33 -7.73 16.68 17.93
N GLN A 34 -7.40 16.72 16.65
CA GLN A 34 -6.89 15.55 15.91
C GLN A 34 -5.66 15.95 15.08
N GLY A 35 -4.66 16.39 15.81
CA GLY A 35 -3.25 16.28 15.47
C GLY A 35 -2.52 15.94 16.78
N PHE A 36 -1.58 15.02 16.75
CA PHE A 36 -0.61 14.91 17.85
C PHE A 36 0.22 16.20 17.84
N PHE A 37 -0.16 17.15 18.69
CA PHE A 37 0.68 18.27 19.08
C PHE A 37 1.51 17.82 20.28
N ILE A 38 2.83 17.74 20.10
CA ILE A 38 3.79 17.88 21.21
C ILE A 38 4.30 19.31 21.09
N GLY A 39 3.72 20.21 21.89
CA GLY A 39 4.33 21.50 22.16
C GLY A 39 5.20 21.40 23.40
N SER A 40 6.43 21.90 23.33
CA SER A 40 7.07 22.52 24.49
C SER A 40 7.93 23.67 24.00
N GLU A 41 7.53 24.89 24.34
CA GLU A 41 8.43 26.03 24.38
C GLU A 41 9.34 25.89 25.61
N ASP A 42 10.62 26.10 25.35
CA ASP A 42 11.72 26.54 26.20
C ASP A 42 11.82 26.14 27.69
N GLN A 43 13.00 25.56 27.96
CA GLN A 43 13.78 25.52 29.21
C GLN A 43 13.41 24.50 30.31
N PHE A 44 14.31 23.53 30.43
CA PHE A 44 14.78 22.81 31.64
C PHE A 44 13.89 22.85 32.90
N ASN A 45 13.31 21.69 33.26
CA ASN A 45 13.67 20.95 34.48
C ASN A 45 12.88 19.63 34.57
N VAL A 46 13.59 18.57 34.98
CA VAL A 46 13.07 17.23 35.25
C VAL A 46 12.38 17.21 36.62
N VAL A 47 11.15 16.71 36.70
CA VAL A 47 10.64 16.01 37.88
C VAL A 47 9.84 14.80 37.43
N VAL A 48 10.30 13.63 37.86
CA VAL A 48 9.67 12.32 37.67
C VAL A 48 8.56 12.14 38.71
N ALA A 49 7.37 11.76 38.27
CA ALA A 49 6.35 11.13 39.13
C ALA A 49 5.81 9.89 38.41
N VAL A 50 6.15 8.73 38.96
CA VAL A 50 5.72 7.41 38.49
C VAL A 50 4.51 6.99 39.32
N CYS A 51 3.38 6.75 38.65
CA CYS A 51 2.31 5.89 39.18
C CYS A 51 2.22 4.66 38.28
N LEU A 52 2.77 3.56 38.78
CA LEU A 52 2.71 2.20 38.23
C LEU A 52 1.30 1.65 38.38
N TRP A 53 0.66 1.15 37.31
CA TRP A 53 -0.11 -0.11 37.28
C TRP A 53 -0.20 -0.60 35.81
N GLY A 54 0.44 -1.74 35.49
CA GLY A 54 0.14 -2.56 34.29
C GLY A 54 1.12 -2.46 33.10
N THR A 55 2.03 -3.44 33.02
CA THR A 55 3.01 -3.78 31.94
C THR A 55 2.32 -4.14 30.62
N ASP A 56 2.75 -3.85 29.39
CA ASP A 56 4.04 -3.49 28.78
C ASP A 56 3.79 -2.55 27.58
N VAL A 57 4.52 -1.43 27.49
CA VAL A 57 4.50 -0.51 26.35
C VAL A 57 5.69 -0.83 25.45
N SER A 58 5.44 -1.34 24.25
CA SER A 58 6.45 -1.50 23.20
C SER A 58 7.05 -0.14 22.82
N ARG A 59 8.29 0.12 23.25
CA ARG A 59 9.07 1.30 22.82
C ARG A 59 9.43 1.18 21.33
N ALA A 60 9.05 2.17 20.53
CA ALA A 60 9.64 2.43 19.23
C ALA A 60 10.59 3.64 19.35
N TYR A 61 11.83 3.49 18.89
CA TYR A 61 12.78 4.60 18.81
C TYR A 61 12.61 5.29 17.45
N VAL A 62 12.37 6.60 17.47
CA VAL A 62 12.47 7.46 16.28
C VAL A 62 13.75 8.28 16.43
N PHE A 63 14.71 8.04 15.55
CA PHE A 63 15.91 8.88 15.46
C PHE A 63 15.58 10.14 14.67
N GLN A 64 15.88 11.31 15.24
CA GLN A 64 15.74 12.60 14.57
C GLN A 64 16.92 12.82 13.62
N ALA A 65 16.64 12.99 12.33
CA ALA A 65 17.65 13.44 11.38
C ALA A 65 17.94 14.94 11.60
N SER A 66 19.17 15.26 11.95
CA SER A 66 19.68 16.64 11.99
C SER A 66 19.61 17.26 10.59
N ARG A 67 19.15 18.51 10.49
CA ARG A 67 19.23 19.30 9.25
C ARG A 67 20.71 19.50 8.86
N PRO A 68 21.08 19.49 7.57
CA PRO A 68 22.38 20.00 7.16
C PRO A 68 22.41 21.51 7.42
N GLY A 69 23.40 21.95 8.19
CA GLY A 69 23.71 23.36 8.36
C GLY A 69 24.17 23.99 7.04
N GLU A 70 23.87 25.28 6.89
CA GLU A 70 24.40 26.13 5.83
C GLU A 70 25.94 26.17 5.87
N GLY A 71 26.56 26.03 4.70
CA GLY A 71 27.96 26.44 4.45
C GLY A 71 28.94 25.30 4.18
N GLY A 72 29.44 25.24 2.93
CA GLY A 72 30.63 24.46 2.57
C GLY A 72 30.68 24.02 1.11
N ASP A 73 31.26 24.87 0.26
CA ASP A 73 31.53 24.62 -1.16
C ASP A 73 32.42 23.38 -1.38
N ASN A 74 31.92 22.40 -2.15
CA ASN A 74 32.60 21.69 -3.25
C ASN A 74 31.76 20.49 -3.74
N PRO A 75 31.55 20.27 -5.05
CA PRO A 75 30.82 19.12 -5.56
C PRO A 75 31.65 17.82 -5.41
N PRO A 76 31.06 16.70 -4.96
CA PRO A 76 31.73 15.40 -5.01
C PRO A 76 31.90 14.94 -6.48
N PRO A 77 32.97 14.20 -6.81
CA PRO A 77 33.26 13.79 -8.17
C PRO A 77 32.18 12.84 -8.68
N HIS A 78 31.77 13.05 -9.94
CA HIS A 78 30.83 12.22 -10.69
C HIS A 78 30.96 10.73 -10.37
N THR A 79 30.03 10.18 -9.59
CA THR A 79 29.79 8.74 -9.56
C THR A 79 29.17 8.38 -10.91
N LYS A 80 30.01 7.90 -11.83
CA LYS A 80 29.56 7.23 -13.04
C LYS A 80 28.56 6.15 -12.61
N VAL A 81 27.30 6.28 -13.04
CA VAL A 81 26.35 5.18 -13.02
C VAL A 81 26.87 4.15 -14.01
N VAL A 82 27.72 3.25 -13.54
CA VAL A 82 28.04 2.02 -14.24
C VAL A 82 26.79 1.18 -14.12
N SER A 83 26.06 1.02 -15.22
CA SER A 83 25.11 -0.09 -15.34
C SER A 83 25.94 -1.37 -15.23
N GLU A 84 26.05 -1.90 -14.02
CA GLU A 84 26.77 -3.12 -13.76
C GLU A 84 26.14 -4.22 -14.61
N TRP A 85 26.93 -4.79 -15.52
CA TRP A 85 26.50 -5.91 -16.33
C TRP A 85 26.36 -7.12 -15.40
N VAL A 86 25.14 -7.60 -15.22
CA VAL A 86 24.84 -8.71 -14.32
C VAL A 86 24.76 -9.95 -15.17
N SER A 87 25.73 -10.84 -15.00
CA SER A 87 25.77 -12.11 -15.70
C SER A 87 24.57 -12.96 -15.32
N SER A 88 23.75 -13.32 -16.30
CA SER A 88 22.68 -14.32 -16.14
C SER A 88 23.21 -15.76 -16.14
N ALA A 89 24.53 -15.97 -16.22
CA ALA A 89 25.16 -17.29 -16.27
C ALA A 89 25.36 -17.94 -14.87
N GLY A 90 24.99 -17.25 -13.79
CA GLY A 90 24.98 -17.80 -12.44
C GLY A 90 23.85 -18.80 -12.19
N SER A 91 23.97 -19.62 -11.14
CA SER A 91 22.94 -20.58 -10.71
C SER A 91 22.28 -20.14 -9.40
N CYS A 92 20.95 -20.23 -9.34
CA CYS A 92 20.17 -19.98 -8.12
C CYS A 92 19.89 -21.25 -7.31
N LYS A 93 20.58 -22.37 -7.58
CA LYS A 93 20.42 -23.61 -6.81
C LYS A 93 20.77 -23.35 -5.34
N GLY A 94 19.77 -23.46 -4.46
CA GLY A 94 19.91 -23.19 -3.02
C GLY A 94 19.77 -21.72 -2.61
N ARG A 95 19.55 -20.79 -3.55
CA ARG A 95 19.49 -19.33 -3.31
C ARG A 95 18.15 -18.69 -3.69
N CYS A 96 17.09 -19.49 -3.75
CA CYS A 96 15.77 -18.99 -4.11
C CYS A 96 15.21 -18.11 -2.98
N PHE A 97 15.03 -16.81 -3.25
CA PHE A 97 14.48 -15.82 -2.31
C PHE A 97 15.30 -15.67 -1.02
N GLU A 98 16.63 -15.69 -1.16
CA GLU A 98 17.50 -15.28 -0.05
C GLU A 98 17.15 -13.84 0.38
N LEU A 99 17.33 -13.54 1.68
CA LEU A 99 17.06 -12.21 2.22
C LEU A 99 18.12 -11.18 1.79
N GLU A 100 19.28 -11.63 1.31
CA GLU A 100 20.28 -10.77 0.68
C GLU A 100 19.84 -10.34 -0.74
N GLU A 101 20.15 -9.10 -1.14
CA GLU A 101 19.77 -8.52 -2.43
C GLU A 101 20.47 -9.24 -3.61
N ALA A 102 19.90 -10.35 -4.09
CA ALA A 102 20.38 -11.08 -5.27
C ALA A 102 19.52 -10.81 -6.52
N LYS A 103 20.19 -10.75 -7.69
CA LYS A 103 19.57 -10.57 -9.02
C LYS A 103 19.15 -11.92 -9.65
N PRO A 104 18.14 -11.96 -10.57
CA PRO A 104 17.52 -13.18 -11.11
C PRO A 104 18.48 -14.08 -11.93
N PRO A 105 18.20 -15.40 -12.15
CA PRO A 105 16.94 -15.93 -12.71
C PRO A 105 16.16 -16.96 -11.85
N GLY A 106 14.81 -16.92 -11.94
CA GLY A 106 13.87 -17.90 -11.37
C GLY A 106 13.63 -19.10 -12.30
N CYS A 107 12.68 -20.02 -12.11
CA CYS A 107 11.82 -20.43 -10.99
C CYS A 107 11.51 -21.93 -11.23
N ARG A 108 11.26 -22.67 -10.15
CA ARG A 108 10.85 -24.09 -10.14
C ARG A 108 9.41 -24.22 -10.70
N SER A 109 9.13 -25.26 -11.47
CA SER A 109 7.84 -25.54 -12.10
C SER A 109 7.09 -26.70 -11.41
N GLY A 110 5.97 -26.40 -10.75
CA GLY A 110 5.07 -27.41 -10.20
C GLY A 110 3.88 -26.83 -9.44
N GLY A 111 2.89 -27.66 -9.13
CA GLY A 111 1.66 -27.25 -8.43
C GLY A 111 1.90 -26.63 -7.05
N PHE A 112 1.05 -25.66 -6.69
CA PHE A 112 1.10 -24.92 -5.41
C PHE A 112 0.31 -25.60 -4.28
N GLU A 113 -0.33 -26.73 -4.57
CA GLU A 113 -1.19 -27.46 -3.67
C GLU A 113 -0.87 -28.95 -3.71
N CYS A 114 -1.08 -29.62 -2.59
CA CYS A 114 -1.18 -31.07 -2.56
C CYS A 114 -2.50 -31.52 -3.19
N THR A 115 -2.45 -32.69 -3.81
CA THR A 115 -3.59 -33.47 -4.29
C THR A 115 -3.49 -34.88 -3.69
N GLN A 116 -4.56 -35.67 -3.76
CA GLN A 116 -4.61 -36.99 -3.13
C GLN A 116 -3.46 -37.91 -3.61
N ASP A 117 -3.07 -37.78 -4.87
CA ASP A 117 -1.98 -38.50 -5.53
C ASP A 117 -0.58 -38.00 -5.13
N ARG A 118 -0.47 -36.78 -4.60
CA ARG A 118 0.80 -36.20 -4.13
C ARG A 118 1.09 -36.49 -2.66
N CYS A 119 0.11 -36.95 -1.88
CA CYS A 119 0.33 -37.24 -0.46
C CYS A 119 1.35 -38.39 -0.30
N GLY A 120 2.50 -38.09 0.33
CA GLY A 120 3.60 -39.05 0.47
C GLY A 120 4.47 -39.17 -0.79
N GLU A 121 4.45 -38.18 -1.69
CA GLU A 121 5.30 -38.15 -2.87
C GLU A 121 6.80 -38.26 -2.52
N GLU A 122 7.58 -38.87 -3.42
CA GLU A 122 9.03 -38.68 -3.43
C GLU A 122 9.34 -37.21 -3.74
N ARG A 123 10.35 -36.65 -3.07
CA ARG A 123 10.68 -35.23 -3.23
C ARG A 123 11.09 -34.93 -4.66
N ASN A 124 10.38 -33.99 -5.26
CA ASN A 124 10.75 -33.42 -6.55
C ASN A 124 11.11 -31.95 -6.38
N ASP A 125 12.40 -31.63 -6.53
CA ASP A 125 12.91 -30.26 -6.45
C ASP A 125 12.34 -29.31 -7.52
N SER A 126 11.68 -29.82 -8.56
CA SER A 126 10.97 -28.95 -9.50
C SER A 126 9.64 -28.43 -8.92
N HIS A 127 9.05 -29.08 -7.91
CA HIS A 127 7.79 -28.63 -7.33
C HIS A 127 7.93 -27.28 -6.60
N ALA A 128 6.84 -26.50 -6.60
CA ALA A 128 6.80 -25.20 -5.92
C ALA A 128 6.78 -25.35 -4.39
N CYS A 129 6.10 -26.39 -3.92
CA CYS A 129 5.98 -26.85 -2.54
C CYS A 129 5.84 -28.40 -2.53
N HIS A 130 6.05 -29.03 -1.38
CA HIS A 130 6.11 -30.49 -1.27
C HIS A 130 4.93 -31.08 -0.50
N CYS A 131 4.66 -32.35 -0.79
CA CYS A 131 3.69 -33.18 -0.09
C CYS A 131 4.32 -34.47 0.46
N SER A 132 5.66 -34.49 0.51
CA SER A 132 6.47 -35.57 1.07
C SER A 132 6.37 -35.59 2.59
N LEU A 133 6.66 -36.75 3.19
CA LEU A 133 6.55 -36.95 4.65
C LEU A 133 7.47 -36.02 5.47
N ASP A 134 8.59 -35.58 4.89
CA ASP A 134 9.59 -34.71 5.50
C ASP A 134 9.37 -33.21 5.18
N CYS A 135 8.27 -32.82 4.53
CA CYS A 135 8.05 -31.42 4.16
C CYS A 135 7.85 -30.50 5.39
N LEU A 136 7.27 -31.03 6.48
CA LEU A 136 6.97 -30.24 7.69
C LEU A 136 8.25 -29.86 8.43
N GLU A 137 9.18 -30.81 8.55
CA GLU A 137 10.49 -30.59 9.16
C GLU A 137 11.31 -29.56 8.36
N ARG A 138 11.23 -29.65 7.02
CA ARG A 138 11.92 -28.72 6.12
C ARG A 138 11.22 -27.38 5.91
N GLY A 139 10.00 -27.21 6.41
CA GLY A 139 9.25 -25.96 6.31
C GLY A 139 8.86 -25.56 4.88
N ASP A 140 8.60 -26.54 4.00
CA ASP A 140 8.31 -26.30 2.58
C ASP A 140 7.12 -27.12 2.05
N CYS A 141 6.24 -27.56 2.95
CA CYS A 141 4.95 -28.15 2.59
C CYS A 141 4.06 -27.18 1.81
N CYS A 142 3.19 -27.72 0.97
CA CYS A 142 2.07 -26.93 0.45
C CYS A 142 1.10 -26.52 1.58
N SER A 143 0.43 -25.39 1.43
CA SER A 143 -0.43 -24.79 2.46
C SER A 143 -1.65 -25.63 2.85
N ASN A 144 -2.05 -26.61 2.02
CA ASN A 144 -3.15 -27.53 2.28
C ASN A 144 -2.69 -28.93 2.75
N TYR A 145 -1.39 -29.17 2.96
CA TYR A 145 -0.83 -30.50 3.24
C TYR A 145 -1.48 -31.18 4.46
N LYS A 146 -1.46 -30.55 5.65
CA LYS A 146 -2.08 -31.18 6.83
C LYS A 146 -3.57 -31.42 6.64
N SER A 147 -4.29 -30.48 6.05
CA SER A 147 -5.74 -30.63 5.86
C SER A 147 -6.10 -31.74 4.87
N LEU A 148 -5.30 -31.91 3.81
CA LEU A 148 -5.58 -32.90 2.77
C LEU A 148 -5.00 -34.27 3.09
N CYS A 149 -3.72 -34.32 3.49
CA CYS A 149 -2.96 -35.56 3.63
C CYS A 149 -2.95 -36.12 5.06
N MET A 150 -3.18 -35.28 6.09
CA MET A 150 -3.16 -35.70 7.50
C MET A 150 -4.55 -35.70 8.16
N GLY A 151 -5.59 -35.23 7.45
CA GLY A 151 -6.95 -35.18 7.96
C GLY A 151 -7.25 -34.02 8.93
N ASP A 152 -6.38 -33.01 9.00
CA ASP A 152 -6.62 -31.82 9.82
C ASP A 152 -7.78 -30.98 9.25
N THR A 153 -8.43 -30.20 10.10
CA THR A 153 -9.42 -29.22 9.64
C THR A 153 -8.75 -28.01 9.00
N SER A 154 -9.25 -27.56 7.85
CA SER A 154 -8.89 -26.25 7.30
C SER A 154 -9.22 -25.14 8.30
N TRP A 155 -8.41 -24.08 8.36
CA TRP A 155 -8.60 -22.96 9.27
C TRP A 155 -9.99 -22.34 9.14
N VAL A 156 -10.50 -22.20 7.91
CA VAL A 156 -11.82 -21.60 7.63
C VAL A 156 -13.00 -22.42 8.18
N HIS A 157 -12.78 -23.70 8.45
CA HIS A 157 -13.76 -24.62 9.01
C HIS A 157 -13.61 -24.77 10.53
N GLY A 158 -12.60 -24.14 11.14
CA GLY A 158 -12.44 -24.09 12.59
C GLY A 158 -13.41 -23.11 13.24
N ASP A 159 -13.65 -23.32 14.54
CA ASP A 159 -14.43 -22.40 15.35
C ASP A 159 -13.64 -21.12 15.65
N CYS A 160 -14.38 -20.03 15.84
CA CYS A 160 -13.80 -18.73 16.10
C CYS A 160 -13.61 -18.53 17.60
N GLU A 161 -12.35 -18.60 18.02
CA GLU A 161 -11.94 -18.48 19.42
C GLU A 161 -11.25 -17.14 19.67
N GLU A 162 -11.47 -16.59 20.85
CA GLU A 162 -10.76 -15.38 21.28
C GLU A 162 -9.28 -15.69 21.56
N ILE A 163 -8.40 -14.78 21.14
CA ILE A 163 -6.96 -14.85 21.38
C ILE A 163 -6.62 -13.75 22.40
N THR A 164 -6.50 -14.11 23.66
CA THR A 164 -6.21 -13.18 24.76
C THR A 164 -4.71 -12.91 24.93
N SER A 165 -3.87 -13.82 24.46
CA SER A 165 -2.41 -13.69 24.45
C SER A 165 -1.84 -14.44 23.24
N ALA A 166 -0.68 -14.01 22.75
CA ALA A 166 -0.06 -14.61 21.56
C ALA A 166 0.51 -15.99 21.87
N GLU A 167 0.10 -16.98 21.09
CA GLU A 167 0.53 -18.39 21.21
C GLU A 167 1.61 -18.70 20.18
N CYS A 168 2.85 -18.32 20.48
CA CYS A 168 3.99 -18.44 19.57
C CYS A 168 4.89 -19.65 19.92
N PRO A 169 5.43 -20.39 18.91
CA PRO A 169 6.47 -21.38 19.13
C PRO A 169 7.74 -20.77 19.76
N ALA A 170 8.58 -21.62 20.36
CA ALA A 170 9.88 -21.20 20.86
C ALA A 170 10.72 -20.54 19.74
N GLY A 171 11.48 -19.51 20.12
CA GLY A 171 12.29 -18.70 19.19
C GLY A 171 11.62 -17.41 18.71
N PHE A 172 10.30 -17.28 18.82
CA PHE A 172 9.61 -16.02 18.55
C PHE A 172 9.60 -15.13 19.79
N ILE A 173 10.40 -14.05 19.77
CA ILE A 173 10.47 -13.09 20.89
C ILE A 173 9.31 -12.09 20.91
N ARG A 174 8.51 -12.04 19.82
CA ARG A 174 7.30 -11.22 19.69
C ARG A 174 6.42 -11.73 18.53
N PRO A 175 5.13 -11.39 18.49
CA PRO A 175 4.26 -11.65 17.33
C PRO A 175 4.80 -11.02 16.04
N PRO A 176 5.02 -11.80 14.95
CA PRO A 176 5.27 -11.23 13.63
C PRO A 176 4.03 -10.49 13.10
N LEU A 177 4.25 -9.57 12.16
CA LEU A 177 3.20 -8.84 11.46
C LEU A 177 3.22 -9.17 9.96
N ILE A 178 2.07 -9.59 9.42
CA ILE A 178 1.87 -9.76 7.97
C ILE A 178 0.85 -8.72 7.51
N MET A 179 1.28 -7.85 6.61
CA MET A 179 0.41 -6.90 5.91
C MET A 179 0.05 -7.46 4.53
N LEU A 180 -1.22 -7.84 4.37
CA LEU A 180 -1.81 -8.25 3.09
C LEU A 180 -2.55 -7.06 2.47
N SER A 181 -1.92 -6.44 1.47
CA SER A 181 -2.54 -5.37 0.69
C SER A 181 -3.27 -5.95 -0.53
N VAL A 182 -4.51 -5.49 -0.75
CA VAL A 182 -5.35 -5.90 -1.88
C VAL A 182 -5.67 -4.66 -2.71
N ASP A 183 -5.12 -4.58 -3.92
CA ASP A 183 -5.37 -3.44 -4.83
C ASP A 183 -6.87 -3.32 -5.09
N GLY A 184 -7.40 -2.09 -5.10
CA GLY A 184 -8.76 -1.76 -5.53
C GLY A 184 -9.89 -2.37 -4.71
N PHE A 185 -9.58 -2.88 -3.51
CA PHE A 185 -10.57 -3.53 -2.64
C PHE A 185 -11.54 -2.50 -2.03
N ARG A 186 -12.65 -2.27 -2.74
CA ARG A 186 -13.70 -1.35 -2.30
C ARG A 186 -14.36 -1.87 -1.03
N ALA A 187 -14.46 -1.01 -0.02
CA ALA A 187 -15.17 -1.25 1.24
C ALA A 187 -16.54 -1.96 1.11
N SER A 188 -17.33 -1.61 0.10
CA SER A 188 -18.65 -2.24 -0.11
C SER A 188 -18.60 -3.71 -0.52
N TYR A 189 -17.44 -4.23 -0.93
CA TYR A 189 -17.27 -5.67 -1.20
C TYR A 189 -17.42 -6.50 0.07
N LEU A 190 -17.10 -5.93 1.24
CA LEU A 190 -17.33 -6.55 2.55
C LEU A 190 -18.83 -6.80 2.81
N LYS A 191 -19.72 -5.92 2.33
CA LYS A 191 -21.18 -6.04 2.49
C LYS A 191 -21.78 -7.17 1.66
N LYS A 192 -21.06 -7.71 0.67
CA LYS A 192 -21.54 -8.79 -0.20
C LYS A 192 -21.24 -10.19 0.36
N GLY A 193 -20.44 -10.29 1.43
CA GLY A 193 -20.11 -11.55 2.10
C GLY A 193 -20.75 -11.65 3.49
N ASN A 194 -20.93 -12.88 3.98
CA ASN A 194 -21.45 -13.16 5.33
C ASN A 194 -20.45 -12.87 6.46
N SER A 195 -19.26 -12.34 6.13
CA SER A 195 -18.04 -12.65 6.88
C SER A 195 -16.84 -11.76 6.53
N VAL A 196 -16.91 -10.43 6.65
CA VAL A 196 -15.67 -9.62 6.61
C VAL A 196 -15.79 -8.30 7.39
N THR A 197 -14.75 -8.01 8.18
CA THR A 197 -14.63 -6.92 9.16
C THR A 197 -14.56 -5.51 8.57
N PRO A 198 -15.04 -4.48 9.31
CA PRO A 198 -14.94 -3.09 8.92
C PRO A 198 -13.82 -2.38 9.67
N ASN A 199 -12.61 -2.31 9.11
CA ASN A 199 -11.66 -1.26 9.49
C ASN A 199 -11.12 -0.65 8.20
N ILE A 200 -11.85 0.35 7.70
CA ILE A 200 -11.47 1.08 6.49
C ILE A 200 -10.68 2.30 6.95
N HIS A 201 -9.36 2.28 6.72
CA HIS A 201 -8.57 3.49 6.85
C HIS A 201 -8.97 4.49 5.75
N LYS A 202 -8.98 5.76 6.12
CA LYS A 202 -9.30 6.88 5.23
C LYS A 202 -8.34 6.87 4.04
N LEU A 203 -8.89 6.65 2.85
CA LEU A 203 -8.13 6.69 1.60
C LEU A 203 -7.49 8.07 1.39
N ILE A 204 -6.27 8.09 0.88
CA ILE A 204 -5.50 9.31 0.67
C ILE A 204 -5.61 9.72 -0.81
N TYR A 205 -5.62 11.03 -1.06
CA TYR A 205 -5.72 11.58 -2.39
C TYR A 205 -4.34 11.68 -3.07
N PRO A 206 -4.19 11.25 -4.34
CA PRO A 206 -5.19 10.62 -5.18
C PRO A 206 -5.39 9.14 -4.83
N SER A 207 -6.62 8.64 -4.97
CA SER A 207 -6.98 7.23 -4.73
C SER A 207 -6.44 6.32 -5.85
N LYS A 208 -5.12 6.11 -5.82
CA LYS A 208 -4.33 5.29 -6.77
C LYS A 208 -3.32 4.46 -5.99
N THR A 209 -2.94 3.32 -6.57
CA THR A 209 -2.07 2.30 -5.98
C THR A 209 -0.80 2.85 -5.34
N PHE A 210 0.12 3.46 -6.12
CA PHE A 210 1.44 3.83 -5.60
C PHE A 210 1.40 4.91 -4.51
N PRO A 211 0.60 5.99 -4.65
CA PRO A 211 0.42 6.95 -3.56
C PRO A 211 -0.08 6.30 -2.27
N ASN A 212 -1.10 5.43 -2.34
CA ASN A 212 -1.70 4.84 -1.13
C ASN A 212 -0.82 3.74 -0.52
N LEU A 213 -0.23 2.84 -1.31
CA LEU A 213 0.70 1.83 -0.79
C LEU A 213 1.92 2.47 -0.12
N TYR A 214 2.46 3.53 -0.70
CA TYR A 214 3.61 4.21 -0.10
C TYR A 214 3.23 5.08 1.10
N THR A 215 2.01 5.63 1.13
CA THR A 215 1.43 6.22 2.35
C THR A 215 1.31 5.16 3.45
N LEU A 216 0.81 3.95 3.16
CA LEU A 216 0.73 2.87 4.15
C LEU A 216 2.11 2.48 4.68
N ALA A 217 3.13 2.50 3.82
CA ALA A 217 4.50 2.17 4.21
C ALA A 217 5.21 3.26 5.02
N THR A 218 4.81 4.53 4.89
CA THR A 218 5.55 5.68 5.48
C THR A 218 4.74 6.48 6.51
N GLY A 219 3.41 6.36 6.52
CA GLY A 219 2.52 7.21 7.30
C GLY A 219 2.42 8.67 6.81
N LEU A 220 2.99 8.99 5.64
CA LEU A 220 3.07 10.35 5.12
C LEU A 220 2.03 10.61 4.03
N TYR A 221 1.66 11.87 3.81
CA TYR A 221 0.88 12.27 2.64
C TYR A 221 1.72 12.22 1.35
N PRO A 222 1.09 12.05 0.16
CA PRO A 222 1.76 12.09 -1.13
C PRO A 222 2.59 13.33 -1.39
N GLU A 223 2.13 14.49 -0.95
CA GLU A 223 2.90 15.72 -1.07
C GLU A 223 4.22 15.68 -0.27
N SER A 224 4.28 14.93 0.83
CA SER A 224 5.45 14.80 1.70
C SER A 224 6.40 13.68 1.24
N HIS A 225 5.90 12.49 0.95
CA HIS A 225 6.74 11.36 0.53
C HIS A 225 7.12 11.39 -0.95
N GLY A 226 6.49 12.27 -1.75
CA GLY A 226 6.86 12.57 -3.13
C GLY A 226 6.30 11.63 -4.20
N ILE A 227 5.56 10.58 -3.82
CA ILE A 227 4.86 9.68 -4.75
C ILE A 227 3.43 10.20 -4.94
N VAL A 228 3.29 11.23 -5.77
CA VAL A 228 2.03 11.99 -5.92
C VAL A 228 1.06 11.36 -6.93
N GLY A 229 1.49 10.39 -7.72
CA GLY A 229 0.63 9.65 -8.65
C GLY A 229 1.33 8.46 -9.29
N ASN A 230 0.55 7.59 -9.94
CA ASN A 230 1.08 6.45 -10.72
C ASN A 230 1.91 6.92 -11.94
N THR A 231 1.65 8.14 -12.42
CA THR A 231 2.44 8.86 -13.42
C THR A 231 2.66 10.27 -12.91
N MET A 232 3.90 10.75 -12.89
CA MET A 232 4.25 12.10 -12.43
C MET A 232 5.54 12.58 -13.10
N HIS A 233 5.68 13.89 -13.26
CA HIS A 233 6.89 14.51 -13.78
C HIS A 233 7.53 15.36 -12.69
N ASP A 234 8.85 15.29 -12.59
CA ASP A 234 9.62 16.18 -11.71
C ASP A 234 10.37 17.19 -12.60
N PRO A 235 10.05 18.50 -12.50
CA PRO A 235 10.67 19.52 -13.36
C PRO A 235 12.16 19.72 -13.06
N VAL A 236 12.63 19.38 -11.85
CA VAL A 236 14.05 19.49 -11.49
C VAL A 236 14.84 18.31 -12.05
N PHE A 237 14.26 17.12 -12.04
CA PHE A 237 14.88 15.94 -12.64
C PHE A 237 14.75 15.91 -14.16
N ASN A 238 13.83 16.70 -14.71
CA ASN A 238 13.39 16.64 -16.10
C ASN A 238 13.10 15.18 -16.54
N ALA A 239 12.37 14.45 -15.68
CA ALA A 239 12.11 13.03 -15.84
C ALA A 239 10.65 12.71 -15.51
N THR A 240 10.13 11.65 -16.11
CA THR A 240 8.75 11.20 -15.88
C THR A 240 8.77 9.82 -15.25
N PHE A 241 8.23 9.73 -14.04
CA PHE A 241 7.92 8.49 -13.37
C PHE A 241 6.66 7.86 -13.98
N SER A 242 6.70 6.57 -14.24
CA SER A 242 5.53 5.77 -14.63
C SER A 242 5.72 4.31 -14.22
N LEU A 243 4.62 3.65 -13.85
CA LEU A 243 4.58 2.24 -13.45
C LEU A 243 5.23 1.27 -14.45
N ARG A 244 5.20 1.63 -15.74
CA ARG A 244 5.71 0.81 -16.85
C ARG A 244 7.18 1.04 -17.18
N THR A 245 7.82 2.02 -16.54
CA THR A 245 9.18 2.44 -16.87
C THR A 245 10.17 2.00 -15.78
N ARG A 246 11.45 1.83 -16.15
CA ARG A 246 12.52 1.58 -15.17
C ARG A 246 12.82 2.78 -14.28
N GLU A 247 12.36 3.97 -14.66
CA GLU A 247 12.53 5.20 -13.88
C GLU A 247 11.98 5.05 -12.45
N LYS A 248 10.97 4.20 -12.25
CA LYS A 248 10.43 3.89 -10.92
C LYS A 248 11.44 3.28 -9.96
N LEU A 249 12.49 2.63 -10.45
CA LEU A 249 13.52 2.00 -9.62
C LEU A 249 14.53 3.03 -9.08
N ASN A 250 14.51 4.27 -9.60
CA ASN A 250 15.44 5.29 -9.13
C ASN A 250 15.03 5.83 -7.76
N HIS A 251 15.90 5.68 -6.75
CA HIS A 251 15.67 6.09 -5.37
C HIS A 251 15.27 7.57 -5.23
N ARG A 252 15.65 8.44 -6.18
CA ARG A 252 15.31 9.88 -6.17
C ARG A 252 13.82 10.20 -6.11
N TRP A 253 12.95 9.25 -6.47
CA TRP A 253 11.49 9.42 -6.41
C TRP A 253 10.92 9.21 -5.01
N TRP A 254 11.58 8.40 -4.18
CA TRP A 254 11.03 7.80 -2.98
C TRP A 254 11.53 8.55 -1.74
N GLY A 255 10.75 9.51 -1.24
CA GLY A 255 11.08 10.29 -0.03
C GLY A 255 10.51 9.67 1.25
N GLY A 256 10.88 10.22 2.41
CA GLY A 256 10.45 9.68 3.70
C GLY A 256 11.21 8.40 4.10
N GLN A 257 10.71 7.70 5.12
CA GLN A 257 11.31 6.46 5.61
C GLN A 257 10.24 5.37 5.66
N PRO A 258 10.24 4.39 4.72
CA PRO A 258 9.28 3.31 4.74
C PRO A 258 9.64 2.25 5.79
N VAL A 259 8.65 1.49 6.23
CA VAL A 259 8.83 0.32 7.12
C VAL A 259 9.72 -0.75 6.48
N SER A 260 9.73 -0.84 5.14
CA SER A 260 10.62 -1.70 4.36
C SER A 260 10.98 -1.06 3.02
N LYS A 261 12.13 -1.47 2.42
CA LYS A 261 12.50 -1.01 1.08
C LYS A 261 11.55 -1.61 0.01
N PRO A 262 11.19 -0.86 -1.03
CA PRO A 262 10.43 -1.42 -2.15
C PRO A 262 11.25 -2.48 -2.90
N PRO A 263 10.61 -3.55 -3.43
CA PRO A 263 11.32 -4.60 -4.14
C PRO A 263 11.86 -4.13 -5.50
N ASP A 264 13.06 -4.61 -5.85
CA ASP A 264 13.85 -4.09 -6.98
C ASP A 264 13.59 -4.78 -8.34
N SER A 265 12.60 -5.67 -8.44
CA SER A 265 12.46 -6.55 -9.61
C SER A 265 11.15 -6.38 -10.37
N GLY A 266 11.25 -6.18 -11.69
CA GLY A 266 10.15 -6.22 -12.65
C GLY A 266 9.67 -7.63 -13.03
N LEU A 267 9.77 -8.61 -12.12
CA LEU A 267 9.38 -9.99 -12.35
C LEU A 267 7.93 -10.21 -11.88
N VAL A 268 7.11 -10.90 -12.69
CA VAL A 268 5.75 -11.30 -12.30
C VAL A 268 5.84 -12.55 -11.43
N ILE A 269 5.72 -12.39 -10.12
CA ILE A 269 5.68 -13.50 -9.15
C ILE A 269 4.21 -13.82 -8.85
N PRO A 270 3.71 -15.05 -9.11
CA PRO A 270 2.36 -15.47 -8.73
C PRO A 270 2.09 -15.28 -7.24
N LEU A 271 0.85 -14.99 -6.85
CA LEU A 271 0.51 -14.64 -5.47
C LEU A 271 0.70 -15.82 -4.51
N GLU A 272 0.38 -17.03 -4.96
CA GLU A 272 0.60 -18.30 -4.27
C GLU A 272 2.10 -18.47 -3.92
N ARG A 273 2.98 -18.10 -4.86
CA ARG A 273 4.43 -18.10 -4.64
C ARG A 273 4.85 -17.08 -3.59
N ARG A 274 4.22 -15.90 -3.55
CA ARG A 274 4.51 -14.87 -2.53
C ARG A 274 4.12 -15.37 -1.13
N ILE A 275 2.97 -16.03 -1.01
CA ILE A 275 2.51 -16.65 0.25
C ILE A 275 3.47 -17.73 0.71
N LEU A 276 3.85 -18.67 -0.17
CA LEU A 276 4.82 -19.73 0.15
C LEU A 276 6.17 -19.16 0.58
N THR A 277 6.65 -18.09 -0.06
CA THR A 277 7.89 -17.42 0.36
C THR A 277 7.78 -16.85 1.77
N ILE A 278 6.67 -16.21 2.14
CA ILE A 278 6.45 -15.72 3.52
C ILE A 278 6.43 -16.88 4.51
N LEU A 279 5.71 -17.97 4.21
CA LEU A 279 5.67 -19.15 5.08
C LEU A 279 7.08 -19.77 5.26
N ARG A 280 7.88 -19.82 4.20
CA ARG A 280 9.26 -20.27 4.28
C ARG A 280 10.14 -19.34 5.11
N TRP A 281 10.00 -18.02 4.95
CA TRP A 281 10.74 -17.05 5.76
C TRP A 281 10.35 -17.12 7.25
N LEU A 282 9.09 -17.45 7.57
CA LEU A 282 8.65 -17.71 8.94
C LEU A 282 9.24 -18.99 9.55
N HIS A 283 9.76 -19.91 8.72
CA HIS A 283 10.46 -21.12 9.16
C HIS A 283 11.98 -20.92 9.29
N LEU A 284 12.51 -19.74 8.95
CA LEU A 284 13.93 -19.46 9.09
C LEU A 284 14.40 -19.52 10.55
N PRO A 285 15.69 -19.78 10.80
CA PRO A 285 16.32 -19.65 12.11
C PRO A 285 16.04 -18.29 12.77
N ASP A 286 16.08 -18.25 14.11
CA ASP A 286 15.68 -17.10 14.90
C ASP A 286 16.44 -15.81 14.59
N ASP A 287 17.71 -15.92 14.16
CA ASP A 287 18.62 -14.83 13.81
C ASP A 287 18.42 -14.29 12.39
N GLU A 288 17.79 -15.06 11.50
CA GLU A 288 17.50 -14.67 10.12
C GLU A 288 16.02 -14.32 9.89
N ARG A 289 15.12 -14.79 10.76
CA ARG A 289 13.67 -14.70 10.57
C ARG A 289 13.16 -13.25 10.69
N PRO A 290 12.52 -12.70 9.63
CA PRO A 290 11.89 -11.39 9.70
C PRO A 290 10.67 -11.37 10.63
N TYR A 291 10.36 -10.19 11.18
CA TYR A 291 9.16 -9.96 12.00
C TYR A 291 8.08 -9.13 11.31
N VAL A 292 8.37 -8.56 10.14
CA VAL A 292 7.41 -7.77 9.36
C VAL A 292 7.45 -8.25 7.91
N PHE A 293 6.29 -8.62 7.40
CA PHE A 293 6.08 -9.12 6.05
C PHE A 293 5.04 -8.28 5.35
N ALA A 294 5.26 -8.02 4.07
CA ALA A 294 4.30 -7.35 3.21
C ALA A 294 4.06 -8.19 1.97
N VAL A 295 2.79 -8.42 1.64
CA VAL A 295 2.37 -9.05 0.41
C VAL A 295 1.31 -8.18 -0.25
N HIS A 296 1.43 -8.03 -1.56
CA HIS A 296 0.51 -7.25 -2.38
C HIS A 296 -0.20 -8.19 -3.36
N SER A 297 -1.50 -7.98 -3.56
CA SER A 297 -2.30 -8.61 -4.60
C SER A 297 -2.75 -7.56 -5.59
N GLU A 298 -2.39 -7.73 -6.86
CA GLU A 298 -2.79 -6.86 -7.97
C GLU A 298 -4.23 -7.11 -8.44
N GLN A 299 -5.00 -8.01 -7.80
CA GLN A 299 -6.36 -8.38 -8.24
C GLN A 299 -7.47 -7.73 -7.40
N PRO A 300 -8.11 -6.64 -7.88
CA PRO A 300 -9.41 -6.19 -7.39
C PRO A 300 -10.63 -6.76 -8.13
N ASP A 301 -10.52 -6.97 -9.45
CA ASP A 301 -11.69 -6.88 -10.35
C ASP A 301 -12.51 -8.16 -10.45
N THR A 302 -11.90 -9.33 -10.17
CA THR A 302 -12.56 -10.64 -10.18
C THR A 302 -12.65 -11.27 -8.77
N PHE A 303 -12.26 -10.52 -7.73
CA PHE A 303 -11.75 -11.11 -6.48
C PHE A 303 -12.68 -11.12 -5.27
N GLY A 304 -13.88 -10.55 -5.37
CA GLY A 304 -14.90 -10.75 -4.33
C GLY A 304 -15.20 -12.23 -4.05
N HIS A 305 -14.94 -13.12 -5.02
CA HIS A 305 -15.11 -14.57 -4.88
C HIS A 305 -13.82 -15.35 -4.53
N ARG A 306 -12.62 -14.78 -4.68
CA ARG A 306 -11.33 -15.49 -4.50
C ARG A 306 -10.54 -15.10 -3.24
N LEU A 307 -10.97 -14.07 -2.50
CA LEU A 307 -10.35 -13.73 -1.21
C LEU A 307 -10.44 -14.87 -0.20
N GLY A 308 -11.54 -15.62 -0.20
CA GLY A 308 -11.72 -16.81 0.66
C GLY A 308 -10.60 -17.84 0.46
N PRO A 309 -10.40 -18.38 -0.77
CA PRO A 309 -9.32 -19.32 -1.06
C PRO A 309 -7.92 -18.83 -0.63
N LEU A 310 -7.58 -17.55 -0.86
CA LEU A 310 -6.22 -17.05 -0.59
C LEU A 310 -5.96 -16.70 0.87
N SER A 311 -6.94 -16.15 1.59
CA SER A 311 -6.83 -16.05 3.04
C SER A 311 -6.70 -17.45 3.64
N ASN A 312 -7.38 -18.44 3.05
CA ASN A 312 -7.28 -19.82 3.51
C ASN A 312 -5.90 -20.43 3.26
N GLU A 313 -5.25 -20.17 2.11
CA GLU A 313 -3.88 -20.65 1.89
C GLU A 313 -2.89 -20.10 2.93
N LEU A 314 -2.91 -18.77 3.16
CA LEU A 314 -2.05 -18.16 4.17
C LEU A 314 -2.38 -18.70 5.57
N MET A 315 -3.65 -18.67 5.96
CA MET A 315 -4.07 -19.08 7.30
C MET A 315 -3.88 -20.58 7.55
N ASN A 316 -4.05 -21.44 6.54
CA ASN A 316 -3.74 -22.86 6.64
C ASN A 316 -2.23 -23.06 6.79
N GLY A 317 -1.40 -22.36 6.02
CA GLY A 317 0.05 -22.36 6.21
C GLY A 317 0.45 -21.97 7.64
N LEU A 318 -0.09 -20.86 8.15
CA LEU A 318 0.13 -20.42 9.53
C LEU A 318 -0.38 -21.43 10.56
N LYS A 319 -1.53 -22.07 10.33
CA LYS A 319 -2.07 -23.11 11.22
C LYS A 319 -1.15 -24.33 11.25
N GLN A 320 -0.67 -24.77 10.09
CA GLN A 320 0.27 -25.89 9.98
C GLN A 320 1.55 -25.67 10.78
N MET A 321 2.00 -24.41 10.88
CA MET A 321 3.20 -24.00 11.62
C MET A 321 2.92 -23.61 13.09
N ASN A 322 1.70 -23.77 13.59
CA ASN A 322 1.28 -23.29 14.92
C ASN A 322 1.47 -21.77 15.11
N LEU A 323 1.35 -20.99 14.03
CA LEU A 323 1.52 -19.53 14.02
C LEU A 323 0.20 -18.76 13.87
N HIS A 324 -0.91 -19.44 13.54
CA HIS A 324 -2.22 -18.81 13.33
C HIS A 324 -2.80 -18.06 14.56
N ARG A 325 -2.31 -18.36 15.76
CA ARG A 325 -2.65 -17.66 17.02
C ARG A 325 -1.47 -16.84 17.59
N CYS A 326 -0.40 -16.70 16.81
CA CYS A 326 0.80 -15.91 17.13
C CYS A 326 0.89 -14.65 16.26
N VAL A 327 0.69 -14.80 14.96
CA VAL A 327 0.96 -13.74 13.96
C VAL A 327 -0.17 -12.74 13.90
N ASN A 328 0.17 -11.45 13.88
CA ASN A 328 -0.76 -10.38 13.57
C ASN A 328 -0.93 -10.26 12.06
N VAL A 329 -2.17 -10.28 11.57
CA VAL A 329 -2.48 -10.12 10.15
C VAL A 329 -3.29 -8.84 9.94
N ILE A 330 -2.79 -7.94 9.11
CA ILE A 330 -3.52 -6.75 8.64
C ILE A 330 -3.90 -6.98 7.18
N VAL A 331 -5.20 -7.07 6.90
CA VAL A 331 -5.73 -7.06 5.54
C VAL A 331 -6.19 -5.64 5.22
N VAL A 332 -5.65 -5.04 4.17
CA VAL A 332 -5.87 -3.62 3.85
C VAL A 332 -6.06 -3.40 2.35
N GLY A 333 -7.03 -2.56 1.99
CA GLY A 333 -7.19 -2.06 0.62
C GLY A 333 -6.43 -0.74 0.45
N ASP A 334 -5.82 -0.53 -0.71
CA ASP A 334 -5.15 0.74 -1.05
C ASP A 334 -6.13 1.81 -1.56
N HIS A 335 -7.18 1.41 -2.29
CA HIS A 335 -8.28 2.24 -2.72
C HIS A 335 -9.52 1.41 -3.09
N GLY A 336 -10.65 2.11 -3.34
CA GLY A 336 -11.84 1.48 -3.90
C GLY A 336 -11.80 1.37 -5.42
N MET A 337 -12.93 0.94 -5.99
CA MET A 337 -13.19 0.91 -7.43
C MET A 337 -14.47 1.67 -7.76
N GLU A 338 -14.52 2.31 -8.91
CA GLU A 338 -15.71 2.99 -9.41
C GLU A 338 -15.98 2.59 -10.87
N GLU A 339 -17.26 2.57 -11.24
CA GLU A 339 -17.68 2.24 -12.59
C GLU A 339 -17.31 3.36 -13.58
N ALA A 340 -16.47 3.02 -14.56
CA ALA A 340 -16.06 3.92 -15.64
C ALA A 340 -16.79 3.57 -16.94
N HIS A 341 -17.29 4.59 -17.65
CA HIS A 341 -17.81 4.43 -19.01
C HIS A 341 -17.15 5.46 -19.93
N CYS A 342 -16.87 5.07 -21.17
CA CYS A 342 -16.32 5.99 -22.18
C CYS A 342 -17.23 7.20 -22.42
N ASP A 343 -18.55 7.01 -22.34
CA ASP A 343 -19.55 8.07 -22.51
C ASP A 343 -19.51 9.12 -21.39
N ARG A 344 -18.86 8.81 -20.26
CA ARG A 344 -18.63 9.74 -19.13
C ARG A 344 -17.21 10.30 -19.16
N THR A 345 -16.83 10.83 -20.32
CA THR A 345 -15.52 11.45 -20.55
C THR A 345 -15.69 12.90 -20.97
N GLU A 346 -15.13 13.80 -20.17
CA GLU A 346 -14.91 15.20 -20.52
C GLU A 346 -13.65 15.29 -21.39
N PHE A 347 -13.70 16.09 -22.45
CA PHE A 347 -12.56 16.31 -23.34
C PHE A 347 -12.10 17.76 -23.22
N LEU A 348 -10.81 17.99 -22.93
CA LEU A 348 -10.28 19.36 -22.82
C LEU A 348 -10.42 20.13 -24.14
N SER A 349 -10.40 19.45 -25.28
CA SER A 349 -10.67 20.04 -26.61
C SER A 349 -12.03 20.73 -26.76
N SER A 350 -13.01 20.41 -25.89
CA SER A 350 -14.31 21.10 -25.86
C SER A 350 -14.28 22.46 -25.15
N TYR A 351 -13.15 22.85 -24.55
CA TYR A 351 -12.98 24.08 -23.77
C TYR A 351 -12.05 25.06 -24.49
N PRO A 352 -12.13 26.38 -24.21
CA PRO A 352 -11.32 27.40 -24.87
C PRO A 352 -9.86 27.39 -24.38
N LEU A 353 -9.13 26.33 -24.75
CA LEU A 353 -7.72 26.12 -24.44
C LEU A 353 -6.94 25.76 -25.70
N ASN A 354 -5.69 26.20 -25.78
CA ASN A 354 -4.77 25.67 -26.78
C ASN A 354 -4.20 24.33 -26.29
N ILE A 355 -4.81 23.24 -26.74
CA ILE A 355 -4.47 21.89 -26.29
C ILE A 355 -3.05 21.47 -26.72
N GLU A 356 -2.52 22.03 -27.81
CA GLU A 356 -1.16 21.71 -28.27
C GLU A 356 -0.06 22.26 -27.36
N GLU A 357 -0.33 23.33 -26.63
CA GLU A 357 0.63 23.97 -25.71
C GLU A 357 0.65 23.35 -24.31
N ILE A 358 -0.24 22.40 -24.02
CA ILE A 358 -0.36 21.77 -22.70
C ILE A 358 -0.11 20.27 -22.73
N MET A 359 0.25 19.74 -21.57
CA MET A 359 0.24 18.31 -21.26
C MET A 359 -0.80 18.05 -20.17
N LEU A 360 -1.63 17.02 -20.38
CA LEU A 360 -2.61 16.53 -19.42
C LEU A 360 -2.15 15.18 -18.86
N ILE A 361 -2.19 15.01 -17.54
CA ILE A 361 -2.30 13.70 -16.89
C ILE A 361 -3.79 13.39 -16.75
N PRO A 362 -4.35 12.44 -17.55
CA PRO A 362 -5.79 12.24 -17.67
C PRO A 362 -6.34 11.21 -16.66
N GLY A 363 -7.66 11.00 -16.71
CA GLY A 363 -8.36 9.93 -15.99
C GLY A 363 -9.34 10.46 -14.94
N SER A 364 -9.41 9.80 -13.79
CA SER A 364 -10.31 10.15 -12.67
C SER A 364 -9.88 11.41 -11.89
N LEU A 365 -8.83 12.09 -12.37
CA LEU A 365 -8.34 13.39 -11.97
C LEU A 365 -7.59 13.96 -13.17
N GLY A 366 -7.54 15.29 -13.28
CA GLY A 366 -6.72 15.96 -14.29
C GLY A 366 -5.59 16.73 -13.65
N ARG A 367 -4.41 16.71 -14.26
CA ARG A 367 -3.32 17.65 -13.92
C ARG A 367 -2.76 18.23 -15.19
N ILE A 368 -2.69 19.55 -15.27
CA ILE A 368 -2.28 20.27 -16.47
C ILE A 368 -0.99 21.00 -16.20
N ARG A 369 -0.02 20.85 -17.10
CA ARG A 369 1.22 21.63 -17.16
C ARG A 369 1.48 22.11 -18.59
N PRO A 370 2.33 23.12 -18.82
CA PRO A 370 2.71 23.47 -20.17
C PRO A 370 3.53 22.34 -20.81
N ARG A 371 3.46 22.24 -22.14
CA ARG A 371 4.33 21.37 -22.93
C ARG A 371 5.78 21.85 -22.88
N ASP A 372 5.97 23.14 -23.05
CA ASP A 372 7.26 23.81 -22.82
C ASP A 372 7.25 24.49 -21.44
N PRO A 373 8.03 24.00 -20.45
CA PRO A 373 8.13 24.60 -19.13
C PRO A 373 8.56 26.07 -19.11
N LYS A 374 9.18 26.56 -20.19
CA LYS A 374 9.63 27.94 -20.33
C LYS A 374 8.68 28.82 -21.15
N SER A 375 7.54 28.28 -21.60
CA SER A 375 6.60 29.03 -22.43
C SER A 375 6.06 30.23 -21.65
N PRO A 376 6.29 31.48 -22.13
CA PRO A 376 5.72 32.67 -21.51
C PRO A 376 4.21 32.79 -21.77
N ALA A 377 3.66 32.02 -22.70
CA ALA A 377 2.25 32.02 -23.04
C ALA A 377 1.37 31.23 -22.07
N TYR A 378 1.98 30.38 -21.22
CA TYR A 378 1.24 29.58 -20.26
C TYR A 378 1.04 30.32 -18.94
N ASP A 379 -0.21 30.67 -18.62
CA ASP A 379 -0.63 31.14 -17.30
C ASP A 379 -1.64 30.17 -16.68
N PRO A 380 -1.32 29.49 -15.56
CA PRO A 380 -2.23 28.56 -14.91
C PRO A 380 -3.54 29.22 -14.43
N LYS A 381 -3.53 30.52 -14.10
CA LYS A 381 -4.74 31.26 -13.72
C LYS A 381 -5.69 31.40 -14.92
N VAL A 382 -5.15 31.70 -16.09
CA VAL A 382 -5.91 31.78 -17.34
C VAL A 382 -6.49 30.42 -17.71
N VAL A 383 -5.71 29.35 -17.56
CA VAL A 383 -6.20 27.98 -17.79
C VAL A 383 -7.38 27.66 -16.86
N VAL A 384 -7.26 27.94 -15.56
CA VAL A 384 -8.37 27.75 -14.60
C VAL A 384 -9.60 28.58 -14.98
N ALA A 385 -9.43 29.86 -15.33
CA ALA A 385 -10.54 30.73 -15.74
C ALA A 385 -11.24 30.23 -17.02
N ASN A 386 -10.46 29.72 -17.99
CA ASN A 386 -10.99 29.16 -19.23
C ASN A 386 -11.68 27.80 -19.04
N LEU A 387 -11.46 27.14 -17.91
CA LEU A 387 -12.15 25.91 -17.54
C LEU A 387 -13.27 26.12 -16.52
N THR A 388 -13.42 27.32 -15.94
CA THR A 388 -14.37 27.55 -14.85
C THR A 388 -15.76 27.85 -15.40
N CYS A 389 -16.75 27.04 -15.02
CA CYS A 389 -18.17 27.24 -15.29
C CYS A 389 -18.50 27.47 -16.77
N LYS A 390 -17.85 26.74 -17.69
CA LYS A 390 -18.07 26.92 -19.13
C LYS A 390 -19.29 26.20 -19.66
N MET A 391 -19.69 25.12 -19.00
CA MET A 391 -20.90 24.36 -19.34
C MET A 391 -21.73 24.10 -18.07
N PRO A 392 -23.07 24.18 -18.16
CA PRO A 392 -23.94 23.83 -17.03
C PRO A 392 -23.78 22.38 -16.56
N SER A 393 -23.45 21.47 -17.49
CA SER A 393 -23.23 20.05 -17.25
C SER A 393 -21.75 19.69 -17.13
N GLN A 394 -20.91 20.60 -16.62
CA GLN A 394 -19.49 20.35 -16.47
C GLN A 394 -19.21 19.40 -15.30
N HIS A 395 -18.57 18.26 -15.55
CA HIS A 395 -18.36 17.19 -14.57
C HIS A 395 -16.97 17.21 -13.90
N PHE A 396 -16.36 18.39 -13.84
CA PHE A 396 -15.13 18.62 -13.06
C PHE A 396 -15.04 20.07 -12.60
N LYS A 397 -14.25 20.30 -11.55
CA LYS A 397 -13.92 21.65 -11.07
C LYS A 397 -12.40 21.90 -11.21
N PRO A 398 -11.98 22.93 -11.95
CA PRO A 398 -10.57 23.31 -12.02
C PRO A 398 -10.16 24.07 -10.75
N TYR A 399 -8.96 23.78 -10.25
CA TYR A 399 -8.36 24.44 -9.11
C TYR A 399 -6.91 24.78 -9.44
N LEU A 400 -6.44 25.93 -8.95
CA LEU A 400 -5.02 26.04 -8.64
C LEU A 400 -4.75 25.15 -7.43
N LYS A 401 -3.64 24.40 -7.41
CA LYS A 401 -3.39 23.38 -6.37
C LYS A 401 -3.51 23.92 -4.94
N GLN A 402 -3.12 25.17 -4.69
CA GLN A 402 -3.25 25.82 -3.38
C GLN A 402 -4.70 26.04 -2.91
N HIS A 403 -5.66 26.08 -3.86
CA HIS A 403 -7.10 26.24 -3.63
C HIS A 403 -7.84 24.89 -3.52
N LEU A 404 -7.15 23.76 -3.71
CA LEU A 404 -7.75 22.45 -3.42
C LEU A 404 -8.20 22.37 -1.95
N PRO A 405 -9.28 21.62 -1.66
CA PRO A 405 -9.71 21.41 -0.28
C PRO A 405 -8.55 20.93 0.60
N LYS A 406 -8.25 21.65 1.69
CA LYS A 406 -7.06 21.40 2.53
C LYS A 406 -6.99 19.97 3.07
N ARG A 407 -8.15 19.35 3.32
CA ARG A 407 -8.28 17.94 3.72
C ARG A 407 -7.63 16.94 2.74
N LEU A 408 -7.30 17.35 1.51
CA LEU A 408 -6.64 16.50 0.53
C LEU A 408 -5.12 16.45 0.71
N HIS A 409 -4.50 17.43 1.37
CA HIS A 409 -3.03 17.50 1.54
C HIS A 409 -2.29 17.21 0.22
N TYR A 410 -2.67 17.94 -0.83
CA TYR A 410 -2.24 17.66 -2.20
C TYR A 410 -1.86 18.95 -2.94
N ALA A 411 -0.88 19.68 -2.42
CA ALA A 411 -0.38 20.91 -3.03
C ALA A 411 1.13 21.12 -2.85
N ASN A 412 1.70 20.72 -1.71
CA ASN A 412 3.06 21.04 -1.30
C ASN A 412 4.10 20.08 -1.89
N ASN A 413 4.10 19.92 -3.22
CA ASN A 413 5.15 19.17 -3.91
C ASN A 413 5.32 19.70 -5.35
N ARG A 414 6.57 19.87 -5.79
CA ARG A 414 6.89 20.32 -7.15
C ARG A 414 6.42 19.37 -8.25
N ARG A 415 6.14 18.12 -7.91
CA ARG A 415 5.60 17.08 -8.82
C ARG A 415 4.07 17.16 -8.96
N ILE A 416 3.41 18.04 -8.20
CA ILE A 416 1.99 18.37 -8.34
C ILE A 416 1.90 19.64 -9.18
N GLU A 417 1.35 19.49 -10.38
CA GLU A 417 1.10 20.57 -11.32
C GLU A 417 0.22 21.68 -10.71
N ASP A 418 0.43 22.92 -11.13
CA ASP A 418 -0.28 24.07 -10.57
C ASP A 418 -1.78 24.05 -10.87
N VAL A 419 -2.19 23.48 -12.00
CA VAL A 419 -3.60 23.31 -12.37
C VAL A 419 -4.04 21.87 -12.16
N HIS A 420 -5.07 21.71 -11.34
CA HIS A 420 -5.64 20.43 -10.96
C HIS A 420 -7.14 20.39 -11.29
N LEU A 421 -7.62 19.30 -11.86
CA LEU A 421 -9.03 19.08 -12.17
C LEU A 421 -9.59 18.03 -11.20
N LEU A 422 -10.47 18.48 -10.31
CA LEU A 422 -11.18 17.60 -9.40
C LEU A 422 -12.43 17.09 -10.11
N MET A 423 -12.39 15.83 -10.56
CA MET A 423 -13.48 15.19 -11.29
C MET A 423 -14.66 14.86 -10.38
N GLU A 424 -15.86 14.93 -10.93
CA GLU A 424 -17.03 14.27 -10.37
C GLU A 424 -16.83 12.75 -10.39
N ARG A 425 -17.46 12.04 -9.45
CA ARG A 425 -17.40 10.58 -9.41
C ARG A 425 -17.95 9.98 -10.72
N LYS A 426 -17.35 8.88 -11.17
CA LYS A 426 -17.70 8.17 -12.42
C LYS A 426 -17.35 8.89 -13.72
N TRP A 427 -16.75 10.08 -13.65
CA TRP A 427 -16.32 10.86 -14.80
C TRP A 427 -14.80 10.86 -14.96
N HIS A 428 -14.36 10.95 -16.21
CA HIS A 428 -12.96 11.00 -16.60
C HIS A 428 -12.69 12.26 -17.41
N ILE A 429 -11.45 12.75 -17.37
CA ILE A 429 -10.95 13.78 -18.28
C ILE A 429 -9.95 13.18 -19.25
N ALA A 430 -10.09 13.53 -20.53
CA ALA A 430 -9.16 13.22 -21.60
C ALA A 430 -8.77 14.49 -22.37
N ARG A 431 -7.80 14.33 -23.27
CA ARG A 431 -7.32 15.40 -24.14
C ARG A 431 -8.30 15.61 -25.30
#